data_AF-A0A7S2RE65-F1
#
_entry.id   AF-A0A7S2RE65-F1
#
_cell.length_a   1.000
_cell.length_b   1.000
_cell.length_c   1.000
_cell.angle_alpha   90.00
_cell.angle_beta   90.00
_cell.angle_gamma   90.00
#
_symmetry.space_group_name_H-M   'P 1'
#
loop_
_entity.id
_entity.type
_entity.pdbx_description
1 polymer ?
#
loop_
_entity_poly.entity_id
_entity_poly.type
_entity_poly.pdbx_seq_one_letter_code
_entity_poly.pdbx_strand_id
1 'polypeptide(L)'
;DEMRLDMDHNVISMICEMRHMLPEAIHLCAILEQIYIRFCYNKTKQFKESDATQNELLAVLLHVVDRVPANEGEESLQELLRVTPSEGKAVNEDALAIWLDTENILREQRDIINNLDIDESDKAKMHLVLPPATEDKDVGPRLDKGVYEMIITKQKGFRDDQSLDRRNELKNRIFKLGHVCLIAHNNLQQPHGKYDQTEVHFRRLFNNIKYSVSDMMSQLTDQSDL
;
A
#
# COMPACT_ATOMS: atom_id res chain seq x y z
N ASP A 1 -2.44 -19.74 32.14
CA ASP A 1 -3.26 -18.98 31.19
C ASP A 1 -2.36 -18.57 30.03
N GLU A 2 -1.96 -19.58 29.27
CA GLU A 2 -2.43 -19.81 27.90
C GLU A 2 -1.80 -18.79 26.95
N MET A 3 -0.66 -19.18 26.36
CA MET A 3 -0.13 -18.63 25.10
C MET A 3 -1.12 -18.94 23.97
N ARG A 4 -2.36 -18.49 24.10
CA ARG A 4 -3.34 -18.53 23.04
C ARG A 4 -2.91 -17.44 22.07
N LEU A 5 -2.55 -17.87 20.86
CA LEU A 5 -2.30 -16.96 19.76
C LEU A 5 -3.66 -16.28 19.47
N ASP A 6 -3.94 -15.17 20.13
CA ASP A 6 -5.13 -14.33 19.90
C ASP A 6 -4.94 -13.51 18.62
N MET A 7 -4.42 -14.14 17.57
CA MET A 7 -4.46 -13.60 16.23
C MET A 7 -5.82 -13.93 15.64
N ASP A 8 -6.45 -12.90 15.11
CA ASP A 8 -7.68 -13.03 14.35
C ASP A 8 -7.48 -14.04 13.21
N HIS A 9 -8.25 -15.13 13.23
CA HIS A 9 -8.21 -16.18 12.21
C HIS A 9 -8.31 -15.64 10.78
N ASN A 10 -9.00 -14.52 10.60
CA ASN A 10 -9.14 -13.83 9.33
C ASN A 10 -7.80 -13.27 8.84
N VAL A 11 -7.00 -12.70 9.76
CA VAL A 11 -5.68 -12.18 9.47
C VAL A 11 -4.71 -13.33 9.13
N ILE A 12 -4.80 -14.44 9.85
CA ILE A 12 -4.00 -15.65 9.55
C ILE A 12 -4.34 -16.16 8.14
N SER A 13 -5.62 -16.29 7.81
CA SER A 13 -6.07 -16.73 6.49
C SER A 13 -5.59 -15.79 5.38
N MET A 14 -5.66 -14.47 5.60
CA MET A 14 -5.12 -13.45 4.69
C MET A 14 -3.63 -13.67 4.41
N ILE A 15 -2.81 -13.88 5.45
CA ILE A 15 -1.37 -14.11 5.30
C ILE A 15 -1.12 -15.41 4.51
N CYS A 16 -1.87 -16.48 4.79
CA CYS A 16 -1.75 -17.76 4.09
C CYS A 16 -2.08 -17.66 2.59
N GLU A 17 -3.08 -16.86 2.22
CA GLU A 17 -3.41 -16.58 0.82
C GLU A 17 -2.34 -15.72 0.14
N MET A 18 -1.71 -14.80 0.87
CA MET A 18 -0.60 -13.97 0.41
C MET A 18 0.78 -14.63 0.51
N ARG A 19 0.89 -15.95 0.74
CA ARG A 19 2.19 -16.66 0.94
C ARG A 19 3.24 -16.46 -0.17
N HIS A 20 2.81 -16.11 -1.38
CA HIS A 20 3.68 -15.84 -2.53
C HIS A 20 4.22 -14.39 -2.56
N MET A 21 3.71 -13.55 -1.67
CA MET A 21 4.07 -12.16 -1.40
C MET A 21 4.28 -12.02 0.11
N LEU A 22 5.13 -12.89 0.67
CA LEU A 22 5.31 -13.01 2.11
C LEU A 22 5.75 -11.70 2.78
N PRO A 23 6.70 -10.91 2.23
CA PRO A 23 7.04 -9.61 2.80
C PRO A 23 5.83 -8.69 2.94
N GLU A 24 5.02 -8.59 1.89
CA GLU A 24 3.83 -7.75 1.86
C GLU A 24 2.79 -8.25 2.86
N ALA A 25 2.60 -9.57 2.98
CA ALA A 25 1.66 -10.17 3.93
C ALA A 25 2.02 -9.83 5.38
N ILE A 26 3.30 -9.99 5.75
CA ILE A 26 3.81 -9.72 7.09
C ILE A 26 3.68 -8.24 7.44
N HIS A 27 4.12 -7.36 6.53
CA HIS A 27 4.12 -5.92 6.80
C HIS A 27 2.72 -5.32 6.71
N LEU A 28 1.83 -5.86 5.86
CA LEU A 28 0.42 -5.49 5.84
C LEU A 28 -0.23 -5.83 7.19
N CYS A 29 0.05 -7.02 7.74
CA CYS A 29 -0.42 -7.40 9.06
C CYS A 29 0.03 -6.43 10.14
N ALA A 30 1.29 -5.96 10.10
CA ALA A 30 1.83 -5.00 11.06
C ALA A 30 1.08 -3.65 11.02
N ILE A 31 0.67 -3.18 9.84
CA ILE A 31 -0.03 -1.89 9.69
C ILE A 31 -1.57 -1.97 9.83
N LEU A 32 -2.17 -3.17 9.98
CA LEU A 32 -3.63 -3.32 10.09
C LEU A 32 -4.23 -2.54 11.27
N GLU A 33 -3.52 -2.50 12.41
CA GLU A 33 -3.94 -1.71 13.58
C GLU A 33 -4.02 -0.22 13.24
N GLN A 34 -3.00 0.32 12.57
CA GLN A 34 -2.93 1.70 12.13
C GLN A 34 -4.08 2.02 11.17
N ILE A 35 -4.30 1.14 10.17
CA ILE A 35 -5.41 1.27 9.22
C ILE A 35 -6.74 1.34 9.97
N TYR A 36 -6.98 0.43 10.91
CA TYR A 36 -8.22 0.39 11.67
C TYR A 36 -8.42 1.65 12.52
N ILE A 37 -7.41 2.05 13.30
CA ILE A 37 -7.51 3.24 14.17
C ILE A 37 -7.73 4.50 13.33
N ARG A 38 -6.99 4.63 12.21
CA ARG A 38 -7.03 5.84 11.37
C ARG A 38 -8.31 5.94 10.57
N PHE A 39 -8.77 4.85 9.97
CA PHE A 39 -9.84 4.88 8.98
C PHE A 39 -11.18 4.38 9.52
N CYS A 40 -11.19 3.54 10.56
CA CYS A 40 -12.41 2.89 11.05
C CYS A 40 -12.87 3.41 12.43
N TYR A 41 -11.96 3.49 13.40
CA TYR A 41 -12.28 3.77 14.80
C TYR A 41 -12.77 5.21 15.01
N ASN A 42 -13.94 5.36 15.64
CA ASN A 42 -14.61 6.65 15.87
C ASN A 42 -14.73 7.52 14.59
N LYS A 43 -14.80 6.91 13.41
CA LYS A 43 -15.01 7.60 12.13
C LYS A 43 -16.44 7.47 11.65
N THR A 44 -16.97 8.54 11.09
CA THR A 44 -18.31 8.56 10.49
C THR A 44 -18.32 7.78 9.17
N LYS A 45 -19.50 7.31 8.76
CA LYS A 45 -19.68 6.66 7.45
C LYS A 45 -19.22 7.56 6.30
N GLN A 46 -19.56 8.86 6.34
CA GLN A 46 -19.16 9.84 5.33
C GLN A 46 -17.63 9.95 5.22
N PHE A 47 -16.91 9.92 6.34
CA PHE A 47 -15.45 9.89 6.33
C PHE A 47 -14.93 8.62 5.66
N LYS A 48 -15.42 7.45 6.05
CA LYS A 48 -14.98 6.14 5.51
C LYS A 48 -15.17 6.03 3.99
N GLU A 49 -16.23 6.66 3.48
CA GLU A 49 -16.65 6.57 2.07
C GLU A 49 -16.12 7.71 1.19
N SER A 50 -15.33 8.66 1.73
CA SER A 50 -14.83 9.80 0.95
C SER A 50 -13.66 9.42 0.04
N ASP A 51 -13.54 10.11 -1.12
CA ASP A 51 -12.40 9.94 -2.03
C ASP A 51 -11.07 10.30 -1.34
N ALA A 52 -11.04 11.36 -0.51
CA ALA A 52 -9.85 11.77 0.22
C ALA A 52 -9.32 10.66 1.13
N THR A 53 -10.21 9.98 1.86
CA THR A 53 -9.85 8.84 2.71
C THR A 53 -9.32 7.66 1.90
N GLN A 54 -9.84 7.42 0.70
CA GLN A 54 -9.31 6.38 -0.19
C GLN A 54 -7.90 6.71 -0.68
N ASN A 55 -7.62 7.99 -0.95
CA ASN A 55 -6.29 8.44 -1.37
C ASN A 55 -5.27 8.31 -0.24
N GLU A 56 -5.65 8.66 0.99
CA GLU A 56 -4.81 8.46 2.18
C GLU A 56 -4.52 6.97 2.43
N LEU A 57 -5.55 6.12 2.36
CA LEU A 57 -5.38 4.68 2.47
C LEU A 57 -4.45 4.13 1.40
N LEU A 58 -4.63 4.56 0.14
CA LEU A 58 -3.75 4.15 -0.96
C LEU A 58 -2.30 4.51 -0.65
N ALA A 59 -2.04 5.74 -0.20
CA ALA A 59 -0.68 6.16 0.16
C ALA A 59 -0.06 5.23 1.22
N VAL A 60 -0.80 4.88 2.27
CA VAL A 60 -0.35 3.92 3.30
C VAL A 60 -0.06 2.54 2.69
N LEU A 61 -0.95 2.01 1.85
CA LEU A 61 -0.77 0.68 1.27
C LEU A 61 0.43 0.60 0.31
N LEU A 62 0.74 1.68 -0.42
CA LEU A 62 1.89 1.72 -1.32
C LEU A 62 3.22 1.61 -0.57
N HIS A 63 3.30 2.01 0.70
CA HIS A 63 4.50 1.80 1.52
C HIS A 63 4.87 0.33 1.68
N VAL A 64 3.89 -0.55 1.60
CA VAL A 64 4.05 -2.00 1.79
C VAL A 64 4.02 -2.74 0.47
N VAL A 65 2.99 -2.51 -0.33
CA VAL A 65 2.67 -3.35 -1.49
C VAL A 65 3.48 -2.96 -2.73
N ASP A 66 3.83 -1.67 -2.83
CA ASP A 66 4.42 -1.06 -4.02
C ASP A 66 5.68 -0.25 -3.68
N ARG A 67 6.50 -0.80 -2.80
CA ARG A 67 7.72 -0.15 -2.31
C ARG A 67 8.87 -0.21 -3.34
N VAL A 68 8.66 0.48 -4.46
CA VAL A 68 9.57 0.56 -5.62
C VAL A 68 10.30 1.90 -5.59
N PRO A 69 11.62 1.93 -5.87
CA PRO A 69 12.37 3.19 -5.85
C PRO A 69 11.93 4.11 -6.99
N ALA A 70 11.87 5.41 -6.71
CA ALA A 70 11.71 6.42 -7.77
C ALA A 70 12.93 6.40 -8.71
N ASN A 71 12.69 6.66 -10.00
CA ASN A 71 13.78 6.86 -10.94
C ASN A 71 14.59 8.11 -10.58
N GLU A 72 15.88 8.11 -10.94
CA GLU A 72 16.76 9.24 -10.70
C GLU A 72 16.25 10.50 -11.41
N GLY A 73 16.13 11.61 -10.67
CA GLY A 73 15.63 12.88 -11.20
C GLY A 73 14.11 13.00 -11.33
N GLU A 74 13.34 11.93 -11.08
CA GLU A 74 11.88 11.99 -11.08
C GLU A 74 11.30 12.39 -9.71
N GLU A 75 10.17 13.11 -9.73
CA GLU A 75 9.39 13.42 -8.53
C GLU A 75 8.92 12.11 -7.88
N SER A 76 9.26 11.94 -6.61
CA SER A 76 8.89 10.81 -5.76
C SER A 76 7.46 10.93 -5.23
N LEU A 77 6.91 9.82 -4.74
CA LEU A 77 5.62 9.80 -4.06
C LEU A 77 5.62 10.73 -2.83
N GLN A 78 6.74 10.81 -2.11
CA GLN A 78 6.91 11.70 -0.98
C GLN A 78 6.75 13.17 -1.38
N GLU A 79 7.42 13.59 -2.44
CA GLU A 79 7.35 14.96 -2.96
C GLU A 79 5.93 15.26 -3.48
N LEU A 80 5.30 14.30 -4.19
CA LEU A 80 3.92 14.43 -4.69
C LEU A 80 2.90 14.62 -3.55
N LEU A 81 3.02 13.83 -2.48
CA LEU A 81 2.14 13.91 -1.31
C LEU A 81 2.48 15.09 -0.38
N ARG A 82 3.61 15.76 -0.64
CA ARG A 82 4.16 16.88 0.15
C ARG A 82 4.52 16.46 1.58
N VAL A 83 5.04 15.25 1.76
CA VAL A 83 5.61 14.82 3.06
C VAL A 83 7.08 15.24 3.20
N THR A 84 7.72 15.61 2.09
CA THR A 84 9.01 16.30 2.08
C THR A 84 8.85 17.73 1.55
N PRO A 85 9.75 18.65 1.92
CA PRO A 85 9.82 19.95 1.27
C PRO A 85 10.04 19.78 -0.24
N SER A 86 9.20 20.43 -1.04
CA SER A 86 9.36 20.50 -2.51
C SER A 86 9.22 21.95 -2.98
N GLU A 87 9.81 22.28 -4.12
CA GLU A 87 9.86 23.66 -4.62
C GLU A 87 8.47 24.30 -4.70
N GLY A 88 8.28 25.39 -3.96
CA GLY A 88 7.05 26.19 -3.98
C GLY A 88 5.83 25.55 -3.29
N LYS A 89 5.97 24.40 -2.62
CA LYS A 89 4.86 23.73 -1.93
C LYS A 89 5.16 23.55 -0.44
N ALA A 90 4.22 23.97 0.41
CA ALA A 90 4.28 23.70 1.84
C ALA A 90 4.07 22.20 2.12
N VAL A 91 4.73 21.71 3.18
CA VAL A 91 4.56 20.35 3.70
C VAL A 91 3.11 20.15 4.14
N ASN A 92 2.56 18.99 3.82
CA ASN A 92 1.27 18.54 4.31
C ASN A 92 1.47 17.78 5.62
N GLU A 93 1.35 18.47 6.75
CA GLU A 93 1.60 17.94 8.10
C GLU A 93 0.77 16.68 8.41
N ASP A 94 -0.49 16.61 7.97
CA ASP A 94 -1.34 15.44 8.19
C ASP A 94 -0.82 14.22 7.41
N ALA A 95 -0.40 14.43 6.16
CA ALA A 95 0.18 13.36 5.34
C ALA A 95 1.56 12.92 5.87
N LEU A 96 2.37 13.88 6.33
CA LEU A 96 3.65 13.60 6.95
C LEU A 96 3.49 12.77 8.22
N ALA A 97 2.55 13.12 9.09
CA ALA A 97 2.29 12.37 10.32
C ALA A 97 1.92 10.90 10.01
N ILE A 98 1.00 10.68 9.06
CA ILE A 98 0.63 9.32 8.65
C ILE A 98 1.84 8.57 8.07
N TRP A 99 2.63 9.24 7.22
CA TRP A 99 3.81 8.66 6.58
C TRP A 99 4.84 8.19 7.62
N LEU A 100 5.17 9.05 8.58
CA LEU A 100 6.12 8.74 9.64
C LEU A 100 5.61 7.62 10.57
N ASP A 101 4.31 7.63 10.90
CA ASP A 101 3.71 6.55 11.68
C ASP A 101 3.83 5.20 10.95
N THR A 102 3.57 5.18 9.65
CA THR A 102 3.71 3.96 8.83
C THR A 102 5.18 3.51 8.75
N GLU A 103 6.12 4.40 8.44
CA GLU A 103 7.55 4.07 8.43
C GLU A 103 8.04 3.56 9.79
N ASN A 104 7.56 4.12 10.90
CA ASN A 104 7.89 3.64 12.24
C ASN A 104 7.42 2.20 12.48
N ILE A 105 6.17 1.87 12.12
CA ILE A 105 5.65 0.49 12.25
C ILE A 105 6.48 -0.47 11.40
N LEU A 106 6.82 -0.09 10.16
CA LEU A 106 7.63 -0.93 9.29
C LEU A 106 9.05 -1.13 9.84
N ARG A 107 9.64 -0.10 10.46
CA ARG A 107 10.93 -0.18 11.16
C ARG A 107 10.88 -1.13 12.35
N GLU A 108 9.88 -1.00 13.21
CA GLU A 108 9.66 -1.90 14.34
C GLU A 108 9.48 -3.36 13.86
N GLN A 109 8.71 -3.56 12.79
CA GLN A 109 8.51 -4.89 12.20
C GLN A 109 9.81 -5.48 11.63
N ARG A 110 10.65 -4.67 10.97
CA ARG A 110 11.98 -5.08 10.53
C ARG A 110 12.84 -5.52 11.70
N ASP A 111 12.82 -4.77 12.80
CA ASP A 111 13.63 -5.07 13.98
C ASP A 111 13.13 -6.36 14.68
N ILE A 112 11.82 -6.61 14.70
CA ILE A 112 11.24 -7.90 15.12
C ILE A 112 11.78 -9.04 14.26
N ILE A 113 11.74 -8.91 12.93
CA ILE A 113 12.24 -9.95 11.99
C ILE A 113 13.73 -10.22 12.22
N ASN A 114 14.54 -9.16 12.35
CA ASN A 114 15.98 -9.28 12.59
C ASN A 114 16.31 -10.04 13.88
N ASN A 115 15.47 -9.87 14.91
CA ASN A 115 15.63 -10.50 16.22
C ASN A 115 15.07 -11.92 16.32
N LEU A 116 14.44 -12.46 15.26
CA LEU A 116 13.97 -13.85 15.25
C LEU A 116 15.17 -14.82 15.33
N ASP A 117 15.02 -15.87 16.13
CA ASP A 117 16.00 -16.97 16.22
C ASP A 117 15.75 -18.01 15.12
N ILE A 118 15.99 -17.61 13.87
CA ILE A 118 15.86 -18.41 12.64
C ILE A 118 16.98 -18.09 11.66
N ASP A 119 17.13 -18.90 10.62
CA ASP A 119 18.15 -18.72 9.59
C ASP A 119 17.99 -17.36 8.87
N GLU A 120 19.13 -16.70 8.59
CA GLU A 120 19.16 -15.41 7.87
C GLU A 120 18.52 -15.48 6.48
N SER A 121 18.58 -16.64 5.81
CA SER A 121 17.91 -16.85 4.53
C SER A 121 16.38 -16.82 4.65
N ASP A 122 15.82 -17.19 5.80
CA ASP A 122 14.39 -17.11 6.05
C ASP A 122 13.97 -15.70 6.47
N LYS A 123 14.78 -14.99 7.27
CA LYS A 123 14.58 -13.55 7.54
C LYS A 123 14.57 -12.73 6.25
N ALA A 124 15.50 -13.00 5.33
CA ALA A 124 15.58 -12.33 4.04
C ALA A 124 14.29 -12.43 3.21
N LYS A 125 13.55 -13.55 3.30
CA LYS A 125 12.25 -13.74 2.63
C LYS A 125 11.11 -12.94 3.25
N MET A 126 11.30 -12.41 4.46
CA MET A 126 10.30 -11.64 5.19
C MET A 126 10.48 -10.13 4.98
N HIS A 127 11.68 -9.66 4.61
CA HIS A 127 11.95 -8.24 4.44
C HIS A 127 11.35 -7.67 3.16
N LEU A 128 10.89 -6.42 3.25
CA LEU A 128 10.50 -5.62 2.09
C LEU A 128 11.71 -5.40 1.17
N VAL A 129 11.46 -5.29 -0.13
CA VAL A 129 12.49 -5.08 -1.17
C VAL A 129 13.33 -3.84 -0.88
N LEU A 130 12.68 -2.73 -0.52
CA LEU A 130 13.33 -1.56 0.04
C LEU A 130 13.10 -1.55 1.55
N PRO A 131 14.14 -1.35 2.37
CA PRO A 131 13.97 -1.28 3.80
C PRO A 131 13.11 -0.06 4.22
N PRO A 132 12.50 -0.11 5.41
CA PRO A 132 11.95 1.06 6.07
C PRO A 132 13.05 2.07 6.43
N ALA A 133 12.63 3.28 6.80
CA ALA A 133 13.49 4.32 7.35
C ALA A 133 14.48 3.79 8.41
N THR A 134 15.68 4.36 8.41
CA THR A 134 16.74 3.93 9.32
C THR A 134 16.67 4.67 10.65
N GLU A 135 16.32 5.95 10.60
CA GLU A 135 16.28 6.84 11.75
C GLU A 135 14.85 7.26 12.11
N ASP A 136 14.68 7.79 13.31
CA ASP A 136 13.40 8.35 13.72
C ASP A 136 13.13 9.64 12.94
N LYS A 137 11.89 9.83 12.46
CA LYS A 137 11.45 10.97 11.63
C LYS A 137 12.04 11.01 10.21
N ASP A 138 12.73 9.96 9.78
CA ASP A 138 13.11 9.77 8.39
C ASP A 138 11.90 9.28 7.58
N VAL A 139 11.69 9.89 6.40
CA VAL A 139 10.59 9.55 5.48
C VAL A 139 10.94 8.35 4.57
N GLY A 140 12.09 7.74 4.77
CA GLY A 140 12.52 6.54 4.08
C GLY A 140 12.96 6.78 2.63
N PRO A 141 13.19 5.69 1.86
CA PRO A 141 13.68 5.78 0.49
C PRO A 141 12.65 6.42 -0.44
N ARG A 142 13.12 7.22 -1.42
CA ARG A 142 12.27 7.83 -2.47
C ARG A 142 11.47 6.76 -3.19
N LEU A 143 10.14 6.81 -3.10
CA LEU A 143 9.25 5.82 -3.72
C LEU A 143 8.70 6.34 -5.04
N ASP A 144 8.50 5.41 -5.98
CA ASP A 144 7.90 5.69 -7.27
C ASP A 144 6.41 6.08 -7.13
N LYS A 145 6.02 7.19 -7.76
CA LYS A 145 4.63 7.71 -7.68
C LYS A 145 3.67 7.13 -8.73
N GLY A 146 4.15 6.29 -9.64
CA GLY A 146 3.40 5.91 -10.84
C GLY A 146 2.08 5.20 -10.54
N VAL A 147 2.07 4.23 -9.62
CA VAL A 147 0.84 3.53 -9.23
C VAL A 147 -0.15 4.51 -8.57
N TYR A 148 0.33 5.37 -7.68
CA TYR A 148 -0.51 6.38 -7.04
C TYR A 148 -1.18 7.29 -8.07
N GLU A 149 -0.40 7.84 -9.02
CA GLU A 149 -0.92 8.69 -10.09
C GLU A 149 -1.96 7.96 -10.93
N MET A 150 -1.69 6.71 -11.34
CA MET A 150 -2.61 5.93 -12.17
C MET A 150 -3.96 5.64 -11.50
N ILE A 151 -3.98 5.49 -10.16
CA ILE A 151 -5.22 5.24 -9.42
C ILE A 151 -5.95 6.55 -9.06
N ILE A 152 -5.22 7.63 -8.72
CA ILE A 152 -5.82 8.87 -8.22
C ILE A 152 -6.18 9.87 -9.32
N THR A 153 -5.36 10.01 -10.36
CA THR A 153 -5.49 11.13 -11.31
C THR A 153 -6.76 11.05 -12.16
N LYS A 154 -7.54 9.95 -12.08
CA LYS A 154 -8.69 9.66 -12.95
C LYS A 154 -8.35 9.81 -14.44
N GLN A 155 -7.06 9.87 -14.77
CA GLN A 155 -6.57 9.93 -16.14
C GLN A 155 -6.90 8.59 -16.78
N LYS A 156 -7.50 8.65 -17.98
CA LYS A 156 -7.86 7.45 -18.73
C LYS A 156 -6.60 6.82 -19.31
N GLY A 157 -5.94 6.02 -18.49
CA GLY A 157 -4.80 5.19 -18.88
C GLY A 157 -3.46 5.93 -18.93
N PHE A 158 -2.54 5.43 -19.74
CA PHE A 158 -1.14 5.82 -19.78
C PHE A 158 -0.94 7.14 -20.52
N ARG A 159 0.13 7.85 -20.16
CA ARG A 159 0.58 9.02 -20.91
C ARG A 159 1.20 8.58 -22.24
N ASP A 160 1.05 9.41 -23.26
CA ASP A 160 1.56 9.12 -24.61
C ASP A 160 3.09 9.02 -24.64
N ASP A 161 3.78 9.74 -23.75
CA ASP A 161 5.25 9.77 -23.62
C ASP A 161 5.83 8.58 -22.82
N GLN A 162 5.00 7.75 -22.18
CA GLN A 162 5.46 6.59 -21.42
C GLN A 162 5.88 5.44 -22.35
N SER A 163 7.07 4.91 -22.13
CA SER A 163 7.58 3.73 -22.83
C SER A 163 6.72 2.49 -22.57
N LEU A 164 6.72 1.54 -23.52
CA LEU A 164 5.99 0.28 -23.38
C LEU A 164 6.40 -0.49 -22.11
N ASP A 165 7.70 -0.50 -21.80
CA ASP A 165 8.23 -1.15 -20.60
C ASP A 165 7.66 -0.54 -19.32
N ARG A 166 7.62 0.79 -19.24
CA ARG A 166 7.03 1.50 -18.10
C ARG A 166 5.53 1.21 -17.97
N ARG A 167 4.80 1.18 -19.09
CA ARG A 167 3.37 0.82 -19.08
C ARG A 167 3.15 -0.60 -18.55
N ASN A 168 3.94 -1.56 -19.01
CA ASN A 168 3.82 -2.96 -18.58
C ASN A 168 4.23 -3.17 -17.12
N GLU A 169 5.26 -2.48 -16.66
CA GLU A 169 5.70 -2.49 -15.27
C GLU A 169 4.63 -1.91 -14.34
N LEU A 170 4.03 -0.76 -14.68
CA LEU A 170 2.89 -0.19 -13.95
C LEU A 170 1.66 -1.11 -13.93
N LYS A 171 1.33 -1.79 -15.05
CA LYS A 171 0.23 -2.77 -15.07
C LYS A 171 0.44 -3.88 -14.05
N ASN A 172 1.64 -4.45 -14.00
CA ASN A 172 1.96 -5.54 -13.08
C ASN A 172 1.85 -5.09 -11.62
N ARG A 173 2.35 -3.89 -11.31
CA ARG A 173 2.27 -3.30 -9.97
C ARG A 173 0.82 -2.99 -9.55
N ILE A 174 0.02 -2.41 -10.44
CA ILE A 174 -1.41 -2.16 -10.20
C ILE A 174 -2.17 -3.48 -10.01
N PHE A 175 -1.88 -4.50 -10.82
CA PHE A 175 -2.48 -5.82 -10.67
C PHE A 175 -2.15 -6.45 -9.31
N LYS A 176 -0.88 -6.39 -8.88
CA LYS A 176 -0.44 -6.85 -7.56
C LYS A 176 -1.19 -6.13 -6.44
N LEU A 177 -1.31 -4.80 -6.51
CA LEU A 177 -2.08 -4.02 -5.54
C LEU A 177 -3.55 -4.44 -5.49
N GLY A 178 -4.18 -4.64 -6.65
CA GLY A 178 -5.55 -5.13 -6.75
C GLY A 178 -5.71 -6.52 -6.12
N HIS A 179 -4.75 -7.43 -6.36
CA HIS A 179 -4.76 -8.77 -5.78
C HIS A 179 -4.64 -8.73 -4.26
N VAL A 180 -3.75 -7.89 -3.71
CA VAL A 180 -3.62 -7.68 -2.26
C VAL A 180 -4.94 -7.16 -1.67
N CYS A 181 -5.56 -6.16 -2.30
CA CYS A 181 -6.83 -5.60 -1.84
C CYS A 181 -7.96 -6.65 -1.86
N LEU A 182 -8.01 -7.49 -2.89
CA LEU A 182 -8.99 -8.56 -3.00
C LEU A 182 -8.83 -9.60 -1.87
N ILE A 183 -7.61 -10.08 -1.63
CA ILE A 183 -7.34 -11.06 -0.56
C ILE A 183 -7.68 -10.44 0.80
N ALA A 184 -7.21 -9.21 1.08
CA ALA A 184 -7.50 -8.52 2.33
C ALA A 184 -9.01 -8.34 2.54
N HIS A 185 -9.74 -7.88 1.53
CA HIS A 185 -11.20 -7.77 1.58
C HIS A 185 -11.86 -9.13 1.90
N ASN A 186 -11.50 -10.17 1.16
CA ASN A 186 -12.15 -11.48 1.26
C ASN A 186 -12.00 -12.14 2.62
N ASN A 187 -10.84 -11.92 3.25
CA ASN A 187 -10.50 -12.52 4.53
C ASN A 187 -10.98 -11.65 5.70
N LEU A 188 -10.79 -10.33 5.64
CA LEU A 188 -11.16 -9.44 6.76
C LEU A 188 -12.67 -9.23 6.89
N GLN A 189 -13.47 -9.44 5.83
CA GLN A 189 -14.93 -9.25 5.90
C GLN A 189 -15.68 -10.25 6.80
N GLN A 190 -15.02 -11.27 7.35
CA GLN A 190 -15.72 -12.29 8.13
C GLN A 190 -16.22 -11.71 9.47
N PRO A 191 -17.40 -12.14 9.95
CA PRO A 191 -18.00 -11.58 11.17
C PRO A 191 -17.09 -11.69 12.40
N HIS A 192 -17.19 -10.71 13.31
CA HIS A 192 -16.52 -10.68 14.61
C HIS A 192 -14.98 -10.61 14.58
N GLY A 193 -14.37 -10.36 13.41
CA GLY A 193 -12.95 -10.04 13.32
C GLY A 193 -12.63 -8.67 13.92
N LYS A 194 -11.45 -8.51 14.51
CA LYS A 194 -11.00 -7.22 15.10
C LYS A 194 -10.96 -6.12 14.04
N TYR A 195 -10.59 -6.50 12.82
CA TYR A 195 -10.39 -5.60 11.69
C TYR A 195 -11.50 -5.71 10.65
N ASP A 196 -12.67 -6.24 11.03
CA ASP A 196 -13.78 -6.47 10.11
C ASP A 196 -14.14 -5.22 9.31
N GLN A 197 -14.25 -4.06 9.98
CA GLN A 197 -14.55 -2.75 9.40
C GLN A 197 -13.49 -2.20 8.45
N THR A 198 -12.30 -2.81 8.35
CA THR A 198 -11.30 -2.40 7.35
C THR A 198 -11.64 -2.97 5.97
N GLU A 199 -12.52 -3.97 5.88
CA GLU A 199 -12.88 -4.63 4.63
C GLU A 199 -13.46 -3.66 3.60
N VAL A 200 -14.25 -2.67 4.04
CA VAL A 200 -14.88 -1.66 3.19
C VAL A 200 -13.83 -0.83 2.45
N HIS A 201 -12.70 -0.56 3.11
CA HIS A 201 -11.59 0.20 2.55
C HIS A 201 -10.90 -0.60 1.44
N PHE A 202 -10.56 -1.87 1.72
CA PHE A 202 -9.97 -2.77 0.72
C PHE A 202 -10.91 -3.04 -0.46
N ARG A 203 -12.20 -3.26 -0.20
CA ARG A 203 -13.23 -3.48 -1.25
C ARG A 203 -13.36 -2.27 -2.17
N ARG A 204 -13.41 -1.06 -1.62
CA ARG A 204 -13.53 0.17 -2.40
C ARG A 204 -12.29 0.40 -3.25
N LEU A 205 -11.10 0.25 -2.66
CA LEU A 205 -9.85 0.41 -3.40
C LEU A 205 -9.71 -0.64 -4.51
N PHE A 206 -10.07 -1.90 -4.24
CA PHE A 206 -10.12 -2.95 -5.27
C PHE A 206 -11.05 -2.58 -6.44
N ASN A 207 -12.24 -2.05 -6.14
CA ASN A 207 -13.15 -1.60 -7.19
C ASN A 207 -12.57 -0.44 -8.01
N ASN A 208 -11.94 0.55 -7.37
CA ASN A 208 -11.27 1.64 -8.06
C ASN A 208 -10.18 1.12 -9.00
N ILE A 209 -9.33 0.20 -8.51
CA ILE A 209 -8.28 -0.45 -9.32
C ILE A 209 -8.89 -1.20 -10.50
N LYS A 210 -9.98 -1.95 -10.30
CA LYS A 210 -10.67 -2.66 -11.38
C LYS A 210 -11.13 -1.71 -12.49
N TYR A 211 -11.68 -0.54 -12.14
CA TYR A 211 -12.08 0.45 -13.12
C TYR A 211 -10.88 1.08 -13.83
N SER A 212 -9.82 1.44 -13.10
CA SER A 212 -8.57 1.92 -13.71
C SER A 212 -7.98 0.91 -14.69
N VAL A 213 -7.99 -0.39 -14.35
CA VAL A 213 -7.53 -1.45 -15.25
C VAL A 213 -8.42 -1.57 -16.49
N SER A 214 -9.73 -1.47 -16.33
CA SER A 214 -10.67 -1.51 -17.46
C SER A 214 -10.45 -0.34 -18.42
N ASP A 215 -10.22 0.86 -17.89
CA ASP A 215 -9.92 2.06 -18.67
C ASP A 215 -8.57 1.94 -19.40
N MET A 216 -7.54 1.42 -18.72
CA MET A 216 -6.23 1.14 -19.32
C MET A 216 -6.33 0.13 -20.47
N MET A 217 -7.12 -0.92 -20.32
CA MET A 217 -7.32 -1.93 -21.37
C MET A 217 -8.09 -1.35 -22.56
N SER A 218 -9.12 -0.54 -22.31
CA SER A 218 -9.89 0.13 -23.37
C SER A 218 -8.99 1.04 -24.20
N GLN A 219 -8.15 1.86 -23.55
CA GLN A 219 -7.19 2.74 -24.24
C GLN A 219 -6.25 1.96 -25.18
N LEU A 220 -5.77 0.79 -24.76
CA LEU A 220 -4.89 -0.05 -25.58
C LEU A 220 -5.62 -0.70 -26.76
N THR A 221 -6.93 -0.94 -26.62
CA THR A 221 -7.75 -1.51 -27.70
C THR A 221 -8.14 -0.45 -28.73
N ASP A 222 -8.27 0.81 -28.30
CA ASP A 222 -8.58 1.96 -29.15
C ASP A 222 -7.34 2.55 -29.84
N GLN A 223 -6.12 2.22 -29.38
CA GLN A 223 -4.88 2.51 -30.10
C GLN A 223 -4.78 1.57 -31.32
N SER A 224 -5.01 2.11 -32.51
CA SER A 224 -4.85 1.39 -33.78
C SER A 224 -3.43 0.84 -33.86
N ASP A 225 -3.28 -0.44 -34.22
CA ASP A 225 -1.98 -1.06 -34.51
C ASP A 225 -1.23 -0.18 -35.53
N LEU A 226 -0.22 0.58 -35.06
CA LEU A 226 0.71 1.36 -35.88
C LEU A 226 1.89 0.50 -36.30
#